data_AF-A0A7S0AUK5-F1
#
_entry.id   AF-A0A7S0AUK5-F1
#
_cell.length_a   1.000
_cell.length_b   1.000
_cell.length_c   1.000
_cell.angle_alpha   90.00
_cell.angle_beta   90.00
_cell.angle_gamma   90.00
#
_symmetry.space_group_name_H-M   'P 1'
#
loop_
_entity.id
_entity.type
_entity.pdbx_description
1 polymer ?
#
loop_
_entity_poly.entity_id
_entity_poly.type
_entity_poly.pdbx_seq_one_letter_code
_entity_poly.pdbx_strand_id
1 'polypeptide(L)'
;GDIANGLCFFGCGPCDYSLCNACYIKLATGTLEGSETGGGSNGAMDVITGTRVDPDVAELCEHFSIEDRIMLKLNEVMKERHGTFTGDMEKLWDELEGARSPAGLLMAKIRQMQEGTFVGKVKPPKDVQRLIEKYRLDQDARNKLTGFICSRPSSAKEDLFEIERRLETSGNPSATVMTMMVKLHRGEKLPEPFRAAPHRDFAVLGASGGSQKSQDRDR
;
A
#
# COMPACT_ATOMS: atom_id res chain seq x y z
N GLY A 1 12.99 17.23 -28.99
CA GLY A 1 11.93 17.22 -30.00
C GLY A 1 11.50 15.80 -30.29
N ASP A 2 11.27 15.00 -29.26
CA ASP A 2 11.31 13.53 -29.40
C ASP A 2 9.97 12.85 -29.10
N ILE A 3 8.93 13.63 -28.79
CA ILE A 3 7.54 13.16 -28.80
C ILE A 3 7.11 12.82 -30.25
N ALA A 4 7.76 13.43 -31.25
CA ALA A 4 7.47 13.19 -32.67
C ALA A 4 7.90 11.80 -33.19
N ASN A 5 8.68 11.03 -32.41
CA ASN A 5 9.21 9.72 -32.83
C ASN A 5 8.40 8.52 -32.29
N GLY A 6 7.24 8.74 -31.65
CA GLY A 6 6.31 7.66 -31.27
C GLY A 6 6.83 6.70 -30.19
N LEU A 7 7.86 7.09 -29.45
CA LEU A 7 8.43 6.30 -28.35
C LEU A 7 7.88 6.84 -27.02
N CYS A 8 7.10 6.01 -26.32
CA CYS A 8 6.65 6.35 -24.98
C CYS A 8 7.84 6.38 -24.01
N PHE A 9 7.66 7.06 -22.87
CA PHE A 9 8.66 7.15 -21.80
C PHE A 9 9.20 5.78 -21.36
N PHE A 10 8.38 4.73 -21.46
CA PHE A 10 8.69 3.35 -21.07
C PHE A 10 9.31 2.49 -22.18
N GLY A 11 9.64 3.06 -23.35
CA GLY A 11 10.36 2.34 -24.41
C GLY A 11 9.55 1.25 -25.12
N CYS A 12 8.22 1.28 -25.05
CA CYS A 12 7.37 0.36 -25.81
C CYS A 12 7.45 0.71 -27.31
N GLY A 13 7.81 -0.26 -28.15
CA GLY A 13 7.62 -0.18 -29.60
C GLY A 13 6.13 -0.03 -29.95
N PRO A 14 5.82 0.48 -31.15
CA PRO A 14 4.88 1.58 -31.39
C PRO A 14 3.68 1.57 -30.43
N CYS A 15 3.75 2.44 -29.43
CA CYS A 15 2.63 2.75 -28.54
C CYS A 15 1.65 3.66 -29.30
N ASP A 16 0.45 3.18 -29.64
CA ASP A 16 -0.57 3.99 -30.30
C ASP A 16 -1.32 4.95 -29.34
N TYR A 17 -0.76 5.20 -28.15
CA TYR A 17 -1.35 5.99 -27.07
C TYR A 17 -2.73 5.51 -26.56
N SER A 18 -3.32 4.44 -27.11
CA SER A 18 -4.64 3.94 -26.73
C SER A 18 -4.62 2.75 -25.75
N LEU A 19 -3.45 2.12 -25.55
CA LEU A 19 -3.33 0.89 -24.74
C LEU A 19 -2.75 1.08 -23.33
N CYS A 20 -2.25 2.27 -22.98
CA CYS A 20 -1.70 2.60 -21.66
C CYS A 20 -2.57 3.66 -20.98
N ASN A 21 -3.46 3.23 -20.06
CA ASN A 21 -4.38 4.14 -19.35
C ASN A 21 -3.62 5.25 -18.58
N ALA A 22 -2.42 4.94 -18.05
CA ALA A 22 -1.58 5.92 -17.35
C ALA A 22 -0.92 6.96 -18.27
N CYS A 23 -0.54 6.56 -19.50
CA CYS A 23 0.09 7.43 -20.49
C CYS A 23 -0.95 8.36 -21.13
N TYR A 24 -2.14 7.82 -21.43
CA TYR A 24 -3.26 8.61 -21.93
C TYR A 24 -3.74 9.63 -20.90
N ILE A 25 -3.85 9.25 -19.62
CA ILE A 25 -4.22 10.18 -18.54
C ILE A 25 -3.20 11.31 -18.45
N LYS A 26 -1.89 11.04 -18.33
CA LYS A 26 -0.86 12.10 -18.23
C LYS A 26 -0.84 13.03 -19.45
N LEU A 27 -1.21 12.55 -20.65
CA LEU A 27 -1.30 13.36 -21.87
C LEU A 27 -2.62 14.14 -21.97
N ALA A 28 -3.74 13.55 -21.56
CA ALA A 28 -5.07 14.15 -21.60
C ALA A 28 -5.34 15.16 -20.47
N THR A 29 -4.67 15.01 -19.31
CA THR A 29 -4.83 15.90 -18.15
C THR A 29 -3.96 17.16 -18.22
N GLY A 30 -3.19 17.37 -19.30
CA GLY A 30 -2.39 18.59 -19.48
C GLY A 30 -1.31 18.80 -18.42
N THR A 31 -0.95 17.76 -17.66
CA THR A 31 -0.01 17.87 -16.52
C THR A 31 1.45 18.02 -16.97
N LEU A 32 1.68 18.23 -18.27
CA LEU A 32 2.96 18.62 -18.85
C LEU A 32 3.11 20.15 -18.97
N GLU A 33 2.12 20.94 -18.57
CA GLU A 33 2.21 22.41 -18.62
C GLU A 33 2.62 23.01 -17.27
N GLY A 34 3.90 23.39 -17.17
CA GLY A 34 4.34 24.58 -16.42
C GLY A 34 4.63 24.42 -14.92
N SER A 35 5.78 23.84 -14.58
CA SER A 35 6.53 24.29 -13.39
C SER A 35 7.70 25.16 -13.87
N GLU A 36 7.42 26.44 -14.08
CA GLU A 36 8.43 27.46 -14.34
C GLU A 36 8.93 28.01 -13.00
N THR A 37 9.89 27.31 -12.38
CA THR A 37 10.93 27.96 -11.56
C THR A 37 12.15 27.04 -11.46
N GLY A 38 13.12 27.29 -12.35
CA GLY A 38 14.55 27.14 -12.08
C GLY A 38 15.13 25.74 -11.81
N GLY A 39 15.61 25.09 -12.88
CA GLY A 39 16.59 24.00 -12.79
C GLY A 39 16.21 22.82 -13.68
N GLY A 40 16.74 22.78 -14.90
CA GLY A 40 16.40 21.76 -15.89
C GLY A 40 16.78 20.34 -15.46
N SER A 41 15.78 19.53 -15.11
CA SER A 41 15.88 18.07 -15.07
C SER A 41 15.36 17.51 -16.39
N ASN A 42 16.19 17.57 -17.44
CA ASN A 42 16.08 16.61 -18.52
C ASN A 42 16.09 15.23 -17.85
N GLY A 43 15.00 14.45 -18.01
CA GLY A 43 14.80 13.19 -17.30
C GLY A 43 16.11 12.42 -17.22
N ALA A 44 16.56 12.14 -15.99
CA ALA A 44 17.91 11.70 -15.68
C ALA A 44 18.29 10.52 -16.57
N MET A 45 18.99 10.85 -17.67
CA MET A 45 19.59 9.87 -18.55
C MET A 45 20.91 9.57 -17.90
N ASP A 46 21.03 8.39 -17.31
CA ASP A 46 22.31 7.95 -16.77
C ASP A 46 23.31 7.91 -17.94
N VAL A 47 24.33 8.76 -17.86
CA VAL A 47 25.35 8.92 -18.91
C VAL A 47 26.13 7.62 -19.11
N ILE A 48 26.10 6.70 -18.14
CA ILE A 48 26.82 5.44 -18.16
C ILE A 48 26.03 4.33 -18.87
N THR A 49 24.72 4.20 -18.63
CA THR A 49 23.89 3.13 -19.22
C THR A 49 22.95 3.59 -20.34
N GLY A 50 22.72 4.89 -20.49
CA GLY A 50 21.72 5.44 -21.42
C GLY A 50 20.27 5.13 -21.04
N THR A 51 20.04 4.59 -19.83
CA THR A 51 18.71 4.16 -19.39
C THR A 51 17.91 5.36 -18.90
N ARG A 52 16.69 5.52 -19.42
CA ARG A 52 15.76 6.55 -18.97
C ARG A 52 15.11 6.13 -17.65
N VAL A 53 15.25 6.96 -16.62
CA VAL A 53 14.67 6.72 -15.29
C VAL A 53 13.39 7.53 -15.12
N ASP A 54 12.32 6.87 -14.65
CA ASP A 54 11.04 7.52 -14.32
C ASP A 54 11.23 8.71 -13.36
N PRO A 55 10.64 9.89 -13.63
CA PRO A 55 10.81 11.05 -12.77
C PRO A 55 10.35 10.77 -11.33
N ASP A 56 9.28 10.00 -11.12
CA ASP A 56 8.79 9.68 -9.77
C ASP A 56 9.79 8.77 -9.03
N VAL A 57 10.47 7.87 -9.76
CA VAL A 57 11.55 7.01 -9.24
C VAL A 57 12.81 7.82 -8.94
N ALA A 58 13.19 8.73 -9.84
CA ALA A 58 14.35 9.59 -9.67
C ALA A 58 14.17 10.51 -8.46
N GLU A 59 13.00 11.14 -8.34
CA GLU A 59 12.66 12.02 -7.22
C GLU A 59 12.70 11.27 -5.88
N LEU A 60 12.11 10.07 -5.81
CA LEU A 60 12.17 9.23 -4.61
C LEU A 60 13.62 8.92 -4.23
N CYS A 61 14.43 8.49 -5.19
CA CYS A 61 15.82 8.12 -4.92
C CYS A 61 16.67 9.34 -4.53
N GLU A 62 16.49 10.49 -5.18
CA GLU A 62 17.18 11.74 -4.83
C GLU A 62 16.81 12.19 -3.42
N HIS A 63 15.51 12.21 -3.08
CA HIS A 63 15.03 12.64 -1.77
C HIS A 63 15.65 11.85 -0.62
N PHE A 64 15.79 10.53 -0.79
CA PHE A 64 16.35 9.64 0.22
C PHE A 64 17.86 9.38 0.06
N SER A 65 18.56 10.13 -0.81
CA SER A 65 19.98 9.95 -1.11
C SER A 65 20.35 8.51 -1.49
N ILE A 66 19.54 7.88 -2.35
CA ILE A 66 19.71 6.49 -2.78
C ILE A 66 20.62 6.44 -4.01
N GLU A 67 21.64 5.58 -3.96
CA GLU A 67 22.60 5.41 -5.06
C GLU A 67 21.94 4.97 -6.37
N ASP A 68 22.48 5.46 -7.49
CA ASP A 68 21.99 5.21 -8.85
C ASP A 68 21.81 3.72 -9.15
N ARG A 69 22.70 2.87 -8.62
CA ARG A 69 22.61 1.42 -8.80
C ARG A 69 21.30 0.84 -8.26
N ILE A 70 20.78 1.37 -7.16
CA ILE A 70 19.51 0.93 -6.57
C ILE A 70 18.35 1.59 -7.30
N MET A 71 18.47 2.87 -7.66
CA MET A 71 17.49 3.60 -8.48
C MET A 71 17.20 2.87 -9.80
N LEU A 72 18.23 2.45 -10.53
CA LEU A 72 18.10 1.70 -11.78
C LEU A 72 17.38 0.37 -11.57
N LYS A 73 17.67 -0.35 -10.47
CA LYS A 73 16.96 -1.59 -10.14
C LYS A 73 15.49 -1.35 -9.84
N LEU A 74 15.16 -0.28 -9.11
CA LEU A 74 13.77 0.10 -8.87
C LEU A 74 13.09 0.41 -10.20
N ASN A 75 13.72 1.23 -11.04
CA ASN A 75 13.19 1.63 -12.34
C ASN A 75 12.85 0.42 -13.22
N GLU A 76 13.73 -0.58 -13.31
CA GLU A 76 13.45 -1.80 -14.08
C GLU A 76 12.26 -2.59 -13.52
N VAL A 77 12.16 -2.73 -12.20
CA VAL A 77 11.04 -3.46 -11.59
C VAL A 77 9.72 -2.70 -11.76
N MET A 78 9.75 -1.37 -11.72
CA MET A 78 8.55 -0.55 -11.88
C MET A 78 8.01 -0.53 -13.31
N LYS A 79 8.83 -0.84 -14.33
CA LYS A 79 8.35 -1.05 -15.71
C LYS A 79 7.35 -2.20 -15.80
N GLU A 80 7.54 -3.29 -15.05
CA GLU A 80 6.59 -4.40 -15.06
C GLU A 80 5.31 -4.14 -14.24
N ARG A 81 5.27 -3.04 -13.47
CA ARG A 81 4.25 -2.76 -12.46
C ARG A 81 3.38 -1.55 -12.79
N HIS A 82 3.17 -1.24 -14.06
CA HIS A 82 2.39 -0.07 -14.51
C HIS A 82 0.99 0.05 -13.86
N GLY A 83 0.30 -1.08 -13.64
CA GLY A 83 -1.05 -1.09 -13.06
C GLY A 83 -1.11 -0.72 -11.56
N THR A 84 -0.01 -0.89 -10.83
CA THR A 84 0.08 -0.59 -9.39
C THR A 84 1.07 0.53 -9.08
N PHE A 85 1.64 1.17 -10.10
CA PHE A 85 2.75 2.12 -9.99
C PHE A 85 2.50 3.20 -8.94
N THR A 86 1.39 3.93 -9.04
CA THR A 86 1.06 5.02 -8.10
C THR A 86 0.98 4.53 -6.65
N GLY A 87 0.26 3.45 -6.39
CA GLY A 87 0.13 2.90 -5.04
C GLY A 87 1.45 2.33 -4.53
N ASP A 88 2.26 1.74 -5.39
CA ASP A 88 3.58 1.23 -5.04
C ASP A 88 4.52 2.38 -4.66
N MET A 89 4.54 3.48 -5.43
CA MET A 89 5.34 4.67 -5.14
C MET A 89 4.90 5.36 -3.85
N GLU A 90 3.60 5.60 -3.65
CA GLU A 90 3.08 6.18 -2.40
C GLU A 90 3.48 5.36 -1.17
N LYS A 91 3.45 4.03 -1.29
CA LYS A 91 3.86 3.16 -0.19
C LYS A 91 5.36 3.23 0.07
N LEU A 92 6.18 3.28 -0.98
CA LEU A 92 7.63 3.43 -0.82
C LEU A 92 7.98 4.75 -0.12
N TRP A 93 7.32 5.85 -0.49
CA TRP A 93 7.47 7.13 0.21
C TRP A 93 7.17 7.01 1.71
N ASP A 94 5.99 6.51 2.07
CA ASP A 94 5.57 6.33 3.47
C ASP A 94 6.55 5.44 4.27
N GLU A 95 7.04 4.35 3.67
CA GLU A 95 7.92 3.39 4.36
C GLU A 95 9.36 3.89 4.49
N LEU A 96 9.86 4.66 3.52
CA LEU A 96 11.23 5.18 3.53
C LEU A 96 11.39 6.39 4.45
N GLU A 97 10.36 7.21 4.64
CA GLU A 97 10.37 8.38 5.54
C GLU A 97 10.71 8.00 6.99
N GLY A 98 10.22 6.85 7.46
CA GLY A 98 10.50 6.34 8.81
C GLY A 98 11.73 5.41 8.91
N ALA A 99 12.45 5.15 7.82
CA ALA A 99 13.46 4.10 7.77
C ALA A 99 14.81 4.54 8.33
N ARG A 100 15.42 3.71 9.20
CA ARG A 100 16.80 3.92 9.66
C ARG A 100 17.84 3.84 8.52
N SER A 101 17.54 3.06 7.48
CA SER A 101 18.35 2.93 6.28
C SER A 101 17.43 2.83 5.06
N PRO A 102 17.11 3.97 4.41
CA PRO A 102 16.23 4.00 3.25
C PRO A 102 16.72 3.11 2.10
N ALA A 103 18.01 3.18 1.74
CA ALA A 103 18.59 2.37 0.67
C ALA A 103 18.48 0.85 0.94
N GLY A 104 18.78 0.42 2.17
CA GLY A 104 18.67 -0.98 2.57
C GLY A 104 17.24 -1.49 2.57
N LEU A 105 16.30 -0.67 3.07
CA LEU A 105 14.87 -0.98 3.03
C LEU A 105 14.36 -1.06 1.59
N LEU A 106 14.72 -0.10 0.74
CA LEU A 106 14.30 -0.09 -0.66
C LEU A 106 14.78 -1.35 -1.39
N MET A 107 16.02 -1.78 -1.19
CA MET A 107 16.52 -3.04 -1.75
C MET A 107 15.68 -4.25 -1.32
N ALA A 108 15.24 -4.29 -0.05
CA ALA A 108 14.33 -5.34 0.42
C ALA A 108 12.95 -5.26 -0.27
N LYS A 109 12.43 -4.05 -0.53
CA LYS A 109 11.16 -3.86 -1.25
C LYS A 109 11.24 -4.20 -2.72
N ILE A 110 12.32 -3.84 -3.41
CA ILE A 110 12.61 -4.27 -4.78
C ILE A 110 12.58 -5.79 -4.86
N ARG A 111 13.20 -6.49 -3.90
CA ARG A 111 13.16 -7.96 -3.84
C ARG A 111 11.73 -8.48 -3.66
N GLN A 112 10.93 -7.90 -2.75
CA GLN A 112 9.52 -8.29 -2.59
C GLN A 112 8.70 -8.06 -3.87
N MET A 113 8.99 -7.00 -4.62
CA MET A 113 8.34 -6.73 -5.90
C MET A 113 8.69 -7.78 -6.96
N GLN A 114 9.96 -8.19 -7.03
CA GLN A 114 10.42 -9.27 -7.91
C GLN A 114 9.81 -10.63 -7.55
N GLU A 115 9.63 -10.90 -6.26
CA GLU A 115 8.97 -12.10 -5.75
C GLU A 115 7.43 -12.05 -5.88
N GLY A 116 6.86 -10.91 -6.31
CA GLY A 116 5.41 -10.72 -6.44
C GLY A 116 4.68 -10.61 -5.10
N THR A 117 5.39 -10.43 -3.98
CA THR A 117 4.81 -10.34 -2.63
C THR A 117 4.59 -8.90 -2.17
N PHE A 118 5.17 -7.92 -2.89
CA PHE A 118 4.95 -6.51 -2.61
C PHE A 118 3.55 -6.06 -3.03
N VAL A 119 2.85 -5.47 -2.06
CA VAL A 119 1.54 -4.84 -2.24
C VAL A 119 1.71 -3.35 -1.96
N GLY A 120 1.45 -2.49 -2.94
CA GLY A 120 1.42 -1.03 -2.76
C GLY A 120 0.33 -0.54 -1.82
N LYS A 121 0.13 0.77 -1.78
CA LYS A 121 -0.95 1.41 -1.05
C LYS A 121 -2.27 1.08 -1.75
N VAL A 122 -3.10 0.29 -1.07
CA VAL A 122 -4.38 -0.19 -1.57
C VAL A 122 -5.48 0.02 -0.53
N LYS A 123 -6.71 0.20 -1.00
CA LYS A 123 -7.86 0.27 -0.12
C LYS A 123 -8.08 -1.09 0.56
N PRO A 124 -8.33 -1.12 1.89
CA PRO A 124 -8.64 -2.36 2.58
C PRO A 124 -9.85 -3.08 1.97
N PRO A 125 -9.78 -4.40 1.70
CA PRO A 125 -10.94 -5.20 1.32
C PRO A 125 -12.06 -5.08 2.36
N LYS A 126 -13.32 -5.27 1.95
CA LYS A 126 -14.49 -5.11 2.84
C LYS A 126 -14.38 -5.92 4.15
N ASP A 127 -13.88 -7.14 4.08
CA ASP A 127 -13.69 -7.99 5.26
C ASP A 127 -12.58 -7.46 6.18
N VAL A 128 -11.47 -6.98 5.63
CA VAL A 128 -10.40 -6.34 6.41
C VAL A 128 -10.91 -5.04 7.04
N GLN A 129 -11.65 -4.23 6.29
CA GLN A 129 -12.25 -2.98 6.75
C GLN A 129 -13.23 -3.25 7.92
N ARG A 130 -14.04 -4.30 7.85
CA ARG A 130 -14.91 -4.75 8.95
C ARG A 130 -14.10 -4.98 10.23
N LEU A 131 -12.99 -5.70 10.15
CA LEU A 131 -12.14 -5.97 11.32
C LEU A 131 -11.48 -4.69 11.86
N ILE A 132 -10.96 -3.83 10.97
CA ILE A 132 -10.36 -2.57 11.37
C ILE A 132 -11.34 -1.71 12.16
N GLU A 133 -12.57 -1.58 11.68
CA GLU A 133 -13.63 -0.79 12.33
C GLU A 133 -14.11 -1.46 13.62
N LYS A 134 -14.42 -2.76 13.57
CA LYS A 134 -14.88 -3.53 14.72
C LYS A 134 -13.89 -3.44 15.87
N TYR A 135 -12.61 -3.69 15.62
CA TYR A 135 -11.59 -3.74 16.65
C TYR A 135 -10.79 -2.45 16.84
N ARG A 136 -11.19 -1.37 16.15
CA ARG A 136 -10.54 -0.04 16.20
C ARG A 136 -9.02 -0.14 16.05
N LEU A 137 -8.57 -0.87 15.04
CA LEU A 137 -7.14 -1.03 14.77
C LEU A 137 -6.52 0.33 14.43
N ASP A 138 -5.36 0.62 15.01
CA ASP A 138 -4.61 1.83 14.67
C ASP A 138 -4.12 1.82 13.21
N GLN A 139 -3.62 2.96 12.76
CA GLN A 139 -3.23 3.14 11.37
C GLN A 139 -2.13 2.17 10.91
N ASP A 140 -1.18 1.84 11.79
CA ASP A 140 -0.08 0.91 11.48
C ASP A 140 -0.60 -0.53 11.35
N ALA A 141 -1.40 -0.98 12.31
CA ALA A 141 -2.05 -2.28 12.29
C ALA A 141 -2.98 -2.42 11.07
N ARG A 142 -3.74 -1.38 10.72
CA ARG A 142 -4.58 -1.32 9.52
C ARG A 142 -3.77 -1.50 8.24
N ASN A 143 -2.70 -0.73 8.08
CA ASN A 143 -1.87 -0.76 6.88
C ASN A 143 -1.21 -2.13 6.71
N LYS A 144 -0.66 -2.68 7.80
CA LYS A 144 0.01 -3.98 7.80
C LYS A 144 -0.94 -5.14 7.58
N LEU A 145 -2.11 -5.13 8.23
CA LEU A 145 -3.14 -6.16 8.01
C LEU A 145 -3.64 -6.16 6.57
N THR A 146 -3.89 -4.98 6.01
CA THR A 146 -4.31 -4.84 4.61
C THR A 146 -3.26 -5.42 3.67
N GLY A 147 -1.99 -5.02 3.83
CA GLY A 147 -0.89 -5.55 3.02
C GLY A 147 -0.70 -7.06 3.17
N PHE A 148 -0.82 -7.59 4.39
CA PHE A 148 -0.66 -9.01 4.69
C PHE A 148 -1.75 -9.88 4.02
N ILE A 149 -3.01 -9.45 4.09
CA ILE A 149 -4.11 -10.19 3.48
C ILE A 149 -4.07 -10.09 1.95
N CYS A 150 -3.75 -8.91 1.40
CA CYS A 150 -3.64 -8.72 -0.04
C CYS A 150 -2.48 -9.48 -0.67
N SER A 151 -1.39 -9.73 0.07
CA SER A 151 -0.26 -10.52 -0.43
C SER A 151 -0.51 -12.04 -0.40
N ARG A 152 -1.60 -12.49 0.23
CA ARG A 152 -1.95 -13.91 0.40
C ARG A 152 -3.41 -14.18 0.01
N PRO A 153 -3.81 -13.93 -1.25
CA PRO A 153 -5.21 -14.05 -1.67
C PRO A 153 -5.78 -15.47 -1.49
N SER A 154 -4.92 -16.51 -1.57
CA SER A 154 -5.32 -17.90 -1.42
C SER A 154 -5.68 -18.30 0.02
N SER A 155 -5.01 -17.72 1.04
CA SER A 155 -5.26 -18.00 2.47
C SER A 155 -5.98 -16.87 3.19
N ALA A 156 -6.36 -15.81 2.47
CA ALA A 156 -6.94 -14.59 3.04
C ALA A 156 -8.15 -14.86 3.94
N LYS A 157 -9.02 -15.80 3.55
CA LYS A 157 -10.24 -16.13 4.30
C LYS A 157 -9.90 -16.87 5.60
N GLU A 158 -9.05 -17.88 5.54
CA GLU A 158 -8.62 -18.62 6.74
C GLU A 158 -7.83 -17.72 7.70
N ASP A 159 -6.89 -16.92 7.16
CA ASP A 159 -6.08 -16.00 7.94
C ASP A 159 -6.97 -14.97 8.67
N LEU A 160 -7.95 -14.37 7.98
CA LEU A 160 -8.89 -13.42 8.59
C LEU A 160 -9.75 -14.07 9.68
N PHE A 161 -10.24 -15.29 9.45
CA PHE A 161 -11.04 -16.03 10.43
C PHE A 161 -10.23 -16.30 11.70
N GLU A 162 -9.00 -16.81 11.57
CA GLU A 162 -8.15 -17.11 12.70
C GLU A 162 -7.70 -15.85 13.46
N ILE A 163 -7.45 -14.76 12.73
CA ILE A 163 -7.16 -13.45 13.34
C ILE A 163 -8.37 -12.97 14.14
N GLU A 164 -9.56 -12.93 13.54
CA GLU A 164 -10.79 -12.42 14.18
C GLU A 164 -11.09 -13.17 15.49
N ARG A 165 -11.00 -14.51 15.46
CA ARG A 165 -11.21 -15.38 16.63
C ARG A 165 -10.34 -15.01 17.84
N ARG A 166 -9.14 -14.47 17.61
CA ARG A 166 -8.22 -14.05 18.69
C ARG A 166 -8.39 -12.60 19.10
N LEU A 167 -8.89 -11.76 18.19
CA LEU A 167 -9.26 -10.39 18.51
C LEU A 167 -10.48 -10.32 19.43
N GLU A 168 -11.43 -11.26 19.33
CA GLU A 168 -12.63 -11.32 20.16
C GLU A 168 -12.36 -11.28 21.68
N THR A 169 -11.25 -11.88 22.09
CA THR A 169 -10.86 -12.00 23.51
C THR A 169 -9.66 -11.12 23.87
N SER A 170 -9.20 -10.27 22.96
CA SER A 170 -8.00 -9.45 23.18
C SER A 170 -8.34 -8.11 23.83
N GLY A 171 -7.58 -7.75 24.87
CA GLY A 171 -7.57 -6.39 25.43
C GLY A 171 -6.71 -5.39 24.65
N ASN A 172 -5.92 -5.86 23.67
CA ASN A 172 -5.11 -5.01 22.80
C ASN A 172 -5.14 -5.55 21.36
N PRO A 173 -6.18 -5.19 20.58
CA PRO A 173 -6.40 -5.76 19.25
C PRO A 173 -5.27 -5.49 18.25
N SER A 174 -4.74 -4.27 18.18
CA SER A 174 -3.62 -3.92 17.28
C SER A 174 -2.39 -4.81 17.51
N ALA A 175 -1.92 -4.91 18.76
CA ALA A 175 -0.75 -5.73 19.10
C ALA A 175 -0.99 -7.22 18.82
N THR A 176 -2.23 -7.68 19.02
CA THR A 176 -2.63 -9.06 18.74
C THR A 176 -2.56 -9.36 17.25
N VAL A 177 -3.14 -8.50 16.41
CA VAL A 177 -3.11 -8.65 14.95
C VAL A 177 -1.67 -8.72 14.44
N MET A 178 -0.80 -7.86 14.97
CA MET A 178 0.63 -7.83 14.64
C MET A 178 1.32 -9.15 14.98
N THR A 179 1.06 -9.68 16.17
CA THR A 179 1.62 -10.97 16.60
C THR A 179 1.11 -12.12 15.71
N MET A 180 -0.17 -12.11 15.33
CA MET A 180 -0.75 -13.16 14.49
C MET A 180 -0.17 -13.14 13.08
N MET A 181 -0.02 -11.96 12.46
CA MET A 181 0.60 -11.82 11.14
C MET A 181 2.02 -12.39 11.11
N VAL A 182 2.84 -12.10 12.12
CA VAL A 182 4.21 -12.64 12.20
C VAL A 182 4.20 -14.17 12.27
N LYS A 183 3.34 -14.76 13.09
CA LYS A 183 3.26 -16.22 13.24
C LYS A 183 2.75 -16.91 11.98
N LEU A 184 1.68 -16.39 11.38
CA LEU A 184 1.14 -16.91 10.12
C LEU A 184 2.16 -16.80 8.98
N HIS A 185 2.89 -15.69 8.90
CA HIS A 185 3.95 -15.52 7.91
C HIS A 185 5.08 -16.55 8.06
N ARG A 186 5.39 -16.96 9.31
CA ARG A 186 6.39 -18.00 9.61
C ARG A 186 5.86 -19.43 9.50
N GLY A 187 4.56 -19.62 9.23
CA GLY A 187 3.92 -20.94 9.26
C GLY A 187 3.84 -21.55 10.67
N GLU A 188 3.99 -20.73 11.72
CA GLU A 188 3.90 -21.19 13.10
C GLU A 188 2.43 -21.38 13.50
N LYS A 189 2.17 -22.35 14.37
CA LYS A 189 0.84 -22.53 14.97
C LYS A 189 0.49 -21.28 15.78
N LEU A 190 -0.66 -20.71 15.48
CA LEU A 190 -1.20 -19.60 16.25
C LEU A 190 -1.50 -20.04 17.69
N PRO A 191 -1.27 -19.17 18.69
CA PRO A 191 -1.57 -19.49 20.08
C PRO A 191 -3.07 -19.75 20.24
N GLU A 192 -3.45 -20.53 21.24
CA GLU A 192 -4.86 -20.75 21.52
C GLU A 192 -5.55 -19.41 21.87
N PRO A 193 -6.80 -19.20 21.42
CA PRO A 193 -7.57 -18.03 21.83
C PRO A 193 -7.67 -17.98 23.35
N PHE A 194 -7.32 -16.84 23.93
CA PHE A 194 -7.37 -16.67 25.37
C PHE A 194 -8.83 -16.74 25.84
N ARG A 195 -9.15 -17.56 26.84
CA ARG A 195 -10.52 -17.64 27.40
C ARG A 195 -10.78 -16.46 28.34
N ALA A 196 -10.76 -15.24 27.83
CA ALA A 196 -11.27 -14.07 28.54
C ALA A 196 -12.73 -13.79 28.13
N ALA A 197 -13.45 -13.06 28.98
CA ALA A 197 -14.72 -12.49 28.58
C ALA A 197 -14.50 -11.61 27.33
N PRO A 198 -15.38 -11.70 26.32
CA PRO A 198 -15.27 -10.86 25.13
C PRO A 198 -15.26 -9.39 25.53
N HIS A 199 -14.49 -8.59 24.81
CA HIS A 199 -14.30 -7.17 25.10
C HIS A 199 -15.66 -6.46 25.25
N ARG A 200 -15.89 -5.80 26.40
CA ARG A 200 -17.23 -5.38 26.85
C ARG A 200 -17.90 -4.30 25.98
N ASP A 201 -17.14 -3.61 25.14
CA ASP A 201 -17.65 -2.52 24.29
C ASP A 201 -18.44 -3.00 23.05
N PHE A 202 -18.56 -4.30 22.82
CA PHE A 202 -19.20 -4.86 21.62
C PHE A 202 -20.73 -4.99 21.67
N ALA A 203 -21.37 -4.74 22.81
CA ALA A 203 -22.84 -4.86 22.92
C ALA A 203 -23.63 -3.60 22.50
N VAL A 204 -22.97 -2.44 22.31
CA VAL A 204 -23.70 -1.16 22.20
C VAL A 204 -24.04 -0.76 20.75
N LEU A 205 -23.36 -1.32 19.74
CA LEU A 205 -23.61 -0.94 18.34
C LEU A 205 -24.83 -1.64 17.69
N GLY A 206 -25.56 -2.47 18.45
CA GLY A 206 -26.79 -3.14 17.98
C GLY A 206 -28.09 -2.67 18.66
N ALA A 207 -28.03 -1.73 19.61
CA ALA A 207 -29.18 -1.35 20.45
C ALA A 207 -29.42 0.17 20.43
N SER A 208 -29.65 0.73 19.24
CA SER A 208 -30.12 2.13 19.09
C SER A 208 -31.36 2.15 18.20
N GLY A 209 -32.46 1.64 18.77
CA GLY A 209 -33.79 1.65 18.16
C GLY A 209 -34.88 1.80 19.22
N GLY A 210 -34.69 2.73 20.17
CA GLY A 210 -35.70 3.08 21.16
C GLY A 210 -36.70 4.09 20.60
N SER A 211 -37.86 3.63 20.14
CA SER A 211 -39.02 4.49 19.94
C SER A 211 -39.70 4.80 21.27
N GLN A 212 -39.97 6.09 21.46
CA GLN A 212 -40.44 6.77 22.66
C GLN A 212 -41.75 6.20 23.22
N LYS A 213 -41.81 6.02 24.55
CA LYS A 213 -43.07 5.82 25.27
C LYS A 213 -43.51 7.15 25.86
N SER A 214 -44.58 7.71 25.29
CA SER A 214 -45.31 8.91 25.72
C SER A 214 -45.57 8.90 27.23
N GLN A 215 -45.14 9.96 27.93
CA GLN A 215 -45.68 10.35 29.23
C GLN A 215 -46.81 11.33 28.97
N ASP A 216 -48.04 10.91 29.29
CA ASP A 216 -49.20 11.79 29.41
C ASP A 216 -50.06 11.22 30.54
N ARG A 217 -49.98 11.82 31.72
CA ARG A 217 -50.95 11.73 32.83
C ARG A 217 -50.76 12.90 33.78
N ASP A 218 -51.37 14.03 33.43
CA ASP A 218 -51.86 14.97 34.44
C ASP A 218 -53.26 14.51 34.88
N ARG A 219 -53.47 14.44 36.20
CA ARG A 219 -54.76 14.22 36.83
C ARG A 219 -54.81 14.97 38.15
#